data_AF-A0A7Y2C4N3-F1
#
_entry.id   AF-A0A7Y2C4N3-F1
#
_cell.length_a   1.000
_cell.length_b   1.000
_cell.length_c   1.000
_cell.angle_alpha   90.00
_cell.angle_beta   90.00
_cell.angle_gamma   90.00
#
_symmetry.space_group_name_H-M   'P 1'
#
loop_
_entity.id
_entity.type
_entity.pdbx_description
1 polymer ?
#
loop_
_entity_poly.entity_id
_entity_poly.type
_entity_poly.pdbx_seq_one_letter_code
_entity_poly.pdbx_strand_id
1 'polypeptide(L)' 'MLIFTAPSGAGKTTIVRHLLETFDELDFSISATNRDKRPHETDGKDYYFLST' A
#
# COMPACT_ATOMS: atom_id res chain seq x y z
N MET A 1 -14.08 0.35 4.17
CA MET A 1 -12.68 0.55 4.63
C MET A 1 -12.32 -0.57 5.59
N LEU A 2 -11.29 -1.35 5.27
CA LEU A 2 -10.80 -2.46 6.10
C LEU A 2 -9.40 -2.10 6.63
N ILE A 3 -9.17 -2.31 7.93
CA ILE A 3 -7.87 -2.00 8.57
C ILE A 3 -7.28 -3.30 9.12
N PHE A 4 -6.09 -3.65 8.64
CA PHE A 4 -5.34 -4.79 9.14
C PHE A 4 -4.26 -4.32 10.13
N THR A 5 -4.30 -4.79 11.37
CA THR A 5 -3.28 -4.51 12.39
C THR A 5 -2.72 -5.82 12.91
N ALA A 6 -1.41 -6.02 12.77
CA ALA A 6 -0.72 -7.20 13.27
C ALA A 6 0.77 -6.90 13.47
N PRO A 7 1.46 -7.59 14.39
CA PRO A 7 2.91 -7.48 14.56
C PRO A 7 3.68 -7.99 13.33
N SER A 8 4.94 -7.59 13.18
CA SER A 8 5.81 -8.05 12.11
C SER A 8 5.94 -9.58 12.13
N GLY A 9 5.70 -10.25 11.00
CA GLY A 9 5.76 -11.71 10.88
C GLY A 9 4.42 -12.44 11.02
N ALA A 10 3.33 -11.74 11.40
CA ALA A 10 2.01 -12.37 11.56
C ALA A 10 1.25 -12.65 10.24
N GLY A 11 1.88 -12.47 9.07
CA GLY A 11 1.27 -12.78 7.77
C GLY A 11 0.27 -11.75 7.22
N LYS A 12 0.17 -10.55 7.81
CA LYS A 12 -0.71 -9.47 7.33
C LYS A 12 -0.56 -9.21 5.82
N THR A 13 0.67 -9.13 5.33
CA THR A 13 0.94 -8.90 3.90
C THR A 13 0.39 -10.02 3.02
N THR A 14 0.46 -11.27 3.48
CA THR A 14 -0.09 -12.43 2.75
C THR A 14 -1.60 -12.35 2.62
N ILE A 15 -2.30 -12.04 3.73
CA ILE A 15 -3.77 -11.91 3.73
C ILE A 15 -4.21 -10.75 2.84
N VAL A 16 -3.55 -9.58 2.95
CA VAL A 16 -3.90 -8.42 2.13
C VAL A 16 -3.74 -8.73 0.63
N ARG A 17 -2.65 -9.39 0.23
CA ARG A 17 -2.45 -9.80 -1.18
C ARG A 17 -3.55 -10.74 -1.65
N HIS A 18 -3.87 -11.77 -0.86
CA HIS A 18 -4.93 -12.71 -1.20
C HIS A 18 -6.29 -12.02 -1.38
N LEU A 19 -6.63 -11.06 -0.51
CA LEU A 19 -7.89 -10.32 -0.62
C LEU A 19 -7.94 -9.42 -1.85
N LEU A 20 -6.85 -8.73 -2.18
CA LEU A 20 -6.77 -7.92 -3.39
C LEU A 20 -6.84 -8.77 -4.68
N GLU A 21 -6.37 -10.01 -4.65
CA GLU A 21 -6.48 -10.94 -5.78
C GLU A 21 -7.87 -11.59 -5.90
N THR A 22 -8.62 -11.66 -4.79
CA THR A 22 -9.92 -12.37 -4.74
C THR A 22 -11.10 -11.45 -4.98
N PHE A 23 -10.99 -10.17 -4.60
CA PHE A 23 -12.09 -9.21 -4.67
C PHE A 23 -11.67 -7.99 -5.48
N ASP A 24 -12.13 -7.92 -6.73
CA ASP A 24 -11.84 -6.79 -7.65
C ASP A 24 -12.36 -5.43 -7.14
N GLU A 25 -13.28 -5.44 -6.17
CA GLU A 25 -13.80 -4.23 -5.52
C GLU A 25 -12.84 -3.65 -4.46
N LEU A 26 -11.79 -4.38 -4.09
CA LEU A 26 -10.80 -3.94 -3.10
C LEU A 26 -9.58 -3.35 -3.80
N ASP A 27 -9.12 -2.21 -3.29
CA ASP A 27 -7.87 -1.60 -3.69
C ASP A 27 -7.02 -1.24 -2.47
N PHE A 28 -5.71 -1.18 -2.66
CA PHE A 28 -4.78 -0.81 -1.61
C PHE A 28 -4.74 0.71 -1.46
N SER A 29 -4.95 1.20 -0.24
CA SER A 29 -4.85 2.64 0.04
C SER A 29 -3.39 3.07 0.09
N ILE A 30 -2.95 3.82 -0.93
CA ILE A 30 -1.60 4.37 -1.03
C ILE A 30 -1.60 5.81 -0.51
N SER A 31 -0.66 6.11 0.40
CA SER A 31 -0.52 7.45 0.99
C SER A 31 0.14 8.44 0.03
N ALA A 32 -0.11 9.73 0.20
CA ALA A 32 0.56 10.79 -0.55
C ALA A 32 1.69 11.45 0.26
N THR A 33 2.74 11.94 -0.43
CA THR A 33 3.85 12.69 0.19
C THR A 33 4.40 13.76 -0.76
N ASN A 34 4.89 14.87 -0.19
CA ASN A 34 5.56 15.96 -0.93
C ASN A 34 7.09 15.80 -0.95
N ARG A 35 7.61 14.73 -0.34
CA ARG A 35 9.04 14.41 -0.39
C ARG A 35 9.41 13.91 -1.79
N ASP A 36 10.63 14.18 -2.23
CA ASP A 36 11.17 13.56 -3.44
C ASP A 36 11.24 12.02 -3.36
N LYS A 37 10.88 11.36 -4.45
CA LYS A 37 10.93 9.91 -4.60
C LYS A 37 12.38 9.40 -4.51
N ARG A 38 12.63 8.40 -3.66
CA ARG A 38 13.95 7.72 -3.61
C ARG A 38 14.15 6.83 -4.84
N PRO A 39 15.39 6.48 -5.21
CA PRO A 39 15.66 5.66 -6.42
C PRO A 39 14.96 4.29 -6.46
N HIS A 40 14.61 3.72 -5.32
CA HIS A 40 13.95 2.41 -5.21
C HIS A 40 12.43 2.51 -5.01
N GLU A 41 11.87 3.72 -4.94
CA GLU A 41 10.44 3.94 -4.75
C GLU A 41 9.73 4.13 -6.10
N THR A 42 8.48 3.69 -6.16
CA THR A 42 7.60 3.75 -7.32
C THR A 42 6.37 4.60 -7.00
N ASP A 43 6.10 5.60 -7.85
CA ASP A 43 4.91 6.44 -7.74
C ASP A 43 3.65 5.64 -8.04
N GLY A 44 2.58 5.85 -7.26
CA GLY A 44 1.35 5.07 -7.35
C GLY A 44 1.47 3.63 -6.84
N LYS A 45 2.56 3.30 -6.12
CA LYS A 45 2.72 2.01 -5.42
C LYS A 45 3.20 2.20 -3.99
N ASP A 46 4.30 2.91 -3.80
CA ASP A 46 4.86 3.18 -2.47
C ASP A 46 4.19 4.42 -1.88
N TYR A 47 4.12 5.50 -2.67
CA TYR A 47 3.40 6.73 -2.37
C TYR A 47 2.89 7.37 -3.66
N TYR A 48 1.93 8.27 -3.54
CA TYR A 48 1.73 9.33 -4.53
C TYR A 48 2.67 10.49 -4.21
N PHE A 49 3.66 10.73 -5.06
CA PHE A 49 4.65 11.79 -4.89
C PHE A 49 4.12 13.08 -5.53
N LEU A 50 3.64 14.00 -4.69
CA LEU A 50 3.01 15.25 -5.12
C LEU A 50 4.04 16.37 -5.24
N SER A 51 3.90 17.20 -6.29
CA SER A 51 4.67 18.42 -6.48
C SER A 51 3.80 19.61 -6.08
N THR A 52 3.65 19.87 -4.78
CA THR A 52 3.04 21.11 -4.26
C THR A 52 4.10 21.96 -3.61
#